data_AF-A0ABD1RNA7-F1
#
_entry.id   AF-A0ABD1RNA7-F1
#
_cell.length_a   1.000
_cell.length_b   1.000
_cell.length_c   1.000
_cell.angle_alpha   90.00
_cell.angle_beta   90.00
_cell.angle_gamma   90.00
#
_symmetry.space_group_name_H-M   'P 1'
#
loop_
_entity.id
_entity.type
_entity.pdbx_description
1 polymer ?
#
loop_
_entity_poly.entity_id
_entity_poly.type
_entity_poly.pdbx_seq_one_letter_code
_entity_poly.pdbx_strand_id
1 'polypeptide(L)'
;MDEGIKNLISARKLLKASVEKSKALGLSVDKAGPRLDEINQRLPPLEVAICPIRAQRDALGAVGGHIDRAVVPAAAVLKVFDAIHGLEKSLSDPQSDLPGYLGMLKRLEEALKFLRENCGMAIQWLADIVEYLEDHNVADDKFISGLKKGVKYLQELEAGEEKGHLEGGLLEVGERVSPAFDR
;
A
#
# COMPACT_ATOMS: atom_id res chain seq x y z
N MET A 1 -30.95 -39.39 65.71
CA MET A 1 -29.68 -39.53 64.94
C MET A 1 -29.70 -38.39 63.95
N ASP A 2 -29.22 -37.19 64.27
CA ASP A 2 -29.81 -36.03 63.56
C ASP A 2 -28.89 -35.12 62.77
N GLU A 3 -28.12 -34.21 63.35
CA GLU A 3 -27.60 -33.11 62.49
C GLU A 3 -26.22 -33.39 61.88
N GLY A 4 -25.27 -33.90 62.68
CA GLY A 4 -23.90 -34.14 62.22
C GLY A 4 -23.81 -35.18 61.09
N ILE A 5 -24.63 -36.24 61.16
CA ILE A 5 -24.68 -37.29 60.13
C ILE A 5 -25.28 -36.76 58.82
N LYS A 6 -26.33 -35.93 58.89
CA LYS A 6 -26.93 -35.28 57.71
C LYS A 6 -25.94 -34.32 57.05
N ASN A 7 -25.24 -33.51 57.83
CA ASN A 7 -24.20 -32.61 57.33
C ASN A 7 -23.05 -33.35 56.64
N LEU A 8 -22.59 -34.47 57.21
CA LEU A 8 -21.55 -35.31 56.60
C LEU A 8 -22.02 -35.91 55.26
N ILE A 9 -23.25 -36.39 55.18
CA ILE A 9 -23.83 -36.94 53.94
C ILE A 9 -23.97 -35.85 52.87
N SER A 10 -24.42 -34.65 53.25
CA SER A 10 -24.53 -33.50 52.35
C SER A 10 -23.16 -33.03 51.86
N ALA A 11 -22.17 -32.92 52.74
CA ALA A 11 -20.80 -32.57 52.37
C ALA A 11 -20.19 -33.62 51.42
N ARG A 12 -20.42 -34.92 51.68
CA ARG A 12 -19.98 -36.00 50.78
C ARG A 12 -20.62 -35.89 49.39
N LYS A 13 -21.93 -35.60 49.31
CA LYS A 13 -22.64 -35.41 48.04
C LYS A 13 -22.09 -34.21 47.27
N LEU A 14 -21.85 -33.10 47.97
CA LEU A 14 -21.28 -31.88 47.39
C LEU A 14 -19.87 -32.12 46.86
N LEU A 15 -19.01 -32.79 47.65
CA LEU A 15 -17.65 -33.14 47.24
C LEU A 15 -17.66 -34.05 46.01
N LYS A 16 -18.53 -35.06 45.99
CA LYS A 16 -18.68 -35.95 44.82
C LYS A 16 -19.09 -35.17 43.57
N ALA A 17 -20.08 -34.29 43.69
CA ALA A 17 -20.50 -33.43 42.58
C ALA A 17 -19.38 -32.48 42.11
N SER A 18 -18.59 -31.93 43.04
CA SER A 18 -17.43 -31.08 42.73
C SER A 18 -16.33 -31.85 42.01
N VAL A 19 -16.04 -33.09 42.44
CA VAL A 19 -15.06 -33.96 41.78
C VAL A 19 -15.51 -34.30 40.36
N GLU A 20 -16.78 -34.63 40.15
CA GLU A 20 -17.30 -34.90 38.81
C GLU A 20 -17.27 -33.65 37.92
N LYS A 21 -17.56 -32.46 38.45
CA LYS A 21 -17.37 -31.18 37.72
C LYS A 21 -15.91 -30.94 37.36
N SER A 22 -14.98 -31.19 38.28
CA SER A 22 -13.55 -31.04 38.04
C SER A 22 -13.06 -32.00 36.94
N LYS A 23 -13.56 -33.23 36.91
CA LYS A 23 -13.26 -34.19 35.83
C LYS A 23 -13.81 -33.73 34.49
N ALA A 24 -15.04 -33.24 34.46
CA ALA A 24 -15.64 -32.69 33.24
C ALA A 24 -14.86 -31.49 32.70
N LEU A 25 -14.37 -30.61 33.60
CA LEU A 25 -13.47 -29.50 33.23
C LEU A 25 -12.14 -30.02 32.68
N GLY A 26 -11.52 -31.01 33.32
CA GLY A 26 -10.30 -31.66 32.84
C GLY A 26 -10.45 -32.19 31.41
N LEU A 27 -11.53 -32.94 31.14
CA LEU A 27 -11.84 -33.44 29.81
C LEU A 27 -12.05 -32.32 28.78
N SER A 28 -12.66 -31.20 29.18
CA SER A 28 -12.83 -30.05 28.28
C SER A 28 -11.51 -29.33 27.98
N VAL A 29 -10.58 -29.28 28.94
CA VAL A 29 -9.24 -28.72 28.76
C VAL A 29 -8.41 -29.63 27.85
N ASP A 30 -8.44 -30.93 28.09
CA ASP A 30 -7.76 -31.92 27.24
C ASP A 30 -8.28 -31.86 25.79
N LYS A 31 -9.59 -31.65 25.63
CA LYS A 31 -10.20 -31.44 24.30
C LYS A 31 -9.80 -30.11 23.66
N ALA A 32 -9.52 -29.07 24.45
CA ALA A 32 -9.13 -27.75 23.97
C ALA A 32 -7.63 -27.64 23.65
N GLY A 33 -6.79 -28.46 24.29
CA GLY A 33 -5.33 -28.48 24.10
C GLY A 33 -4.91 -28.56 22.63
N PRO A 34 -5.33 -29.59 21.86
CA PRO A 34 -4.95 -29.72 20.45
C PRO A 34 -5.38 -28.53 19.58
N ARG A 35 -6.50 -27.88 19.91
CA ARG A 35 -6.96 -26.68 19.17
C ARG A 35 -6.06 -25.47 19.46
N LEU A 36 -5.62 -25.32 20.71
CA LEU A 36 -4.65 -24.28 21.09
C LEU A 36 -3.29 -24.53 20.43
N ASP A 37 -2.85 -25.78 20.36
CA ASP A 37 -1.62 -26.16 19.66
C ASP A 37 -1.72 -25.85 18.16
N GLU A 38 -2.84 -26.17 17.52
CA GLU A 38 -3.09 -25.82 16.12
C GLU A 38 -3.05 -24.30 15.90
N ILE A 39 -3.70 -23.52 16.77
CA ILE A 39 -3.69 -22.06 16.69
C ILE A 39 -2.27 -21.52 16.84
N ASN A 40 -1.51 -22.01 17.83
CA ASN A 40 -0.12 -21.61 18.06
C ASN A 40 0.80 -21.97 16.89
N GLN A 41 0.54 -23.08 16.19
CA GLN A 41 1.31 -23.45 15.00
C GLN A 41 0.94 -22.59 13.77
N ARG A 42 -0.32 -22.15 13.67
CA ARG A 42 -0.81 -21.37 12.52
C ARG A 42 -0.62 -19.86 12.68
N LEU A 43 -0.48 -19.36 13.90
CA LEU A 43 -0.32 -17.93 14.16
C LEU A 43 0.93 -17.33 13.50
N PRO A 44 2.14 -17.92 13.65
CA PRO A 44 3.36 -17.28 13.14
C PRO A 44 3.38 -17.14 11.61
N PRO A 45 2.99 -18.14 10.79
CA PRO A 45 2.87 -17.97 9.35
C PRO A 45 1.80 -16.94 8.94
N LEU A 46 0.72 -16.83 9.71
CA LEU A 46 -0.35 -15.87 9.46
C LEU A 46 0.09 -14.44 9.80
N GLU A 47 0.76 -14.25 10.92
CA GLU A 47 1.36 -12.99 11.33
C GLU A 47 2.39 -12.51 10.31
N VAL A 48 3.19 -13.44 9.78
CA VAL A 48 4.14 -13.18 8.69
C VAL A 48 3.44 -12.66 7.43
N ALA A 49 2.28 -13.20 7.09
CA ALA A 49 1.54 -12.83 5.89
C ALA A 49 0.76 -11.52 6.03
N ILE A 50 0.40 -11.11 7.26
CA ILE A 50 -0.46 -9.96 7.52
C ILE A 50 0.34 -8.72 7.95
N CYS A 51 1.48 -8.90 8.62
CA CYS A 51 2.35 -7.82 9.08
C CYS A 51 3.69 -7.83 8.33
N PRO A 52 3.76 -7.18 7.15
CA PRO A 52 5.01 -7.03 6.43
C PRO A 52 6.01 -6.14 7.18
N ILE A 53 5.53 -5.15 7.94
CA ILE A 53 6.38 -4.28 8.76
C ILE A 53 6.59 -4.94 10.13
N ARG A 54 7.86 -5.16 10.52
CA ARG A 54 8.26 -5.91 11.73
C ARG A 54 9.33 -5.23 12.60
N ALA A 55 9.60 -3.96 12.34
CA ALA A 55 10.61 -3.23 13.10
C ALA A 55 10.23 -3.09 14.58
N GLN A 56 11.24 -2.99 15.45
CA GLN A 56 11.04 -2.65 16.86
C GLN A 56 10.40 -1.26 16.99
N ARG A 57 9.67 -1.02 18.08
CA ARG A 57 8.89 0.21 18.31
C ARG A 57 9.69 1.49 18.07
N ASP A 58 10.97 1.51 18.47
CA ASP A 58 11.84 2.67 18.31
C ASP A 58 12.26 2.89 16.85
N ALA A 59 12.49 1.81 16.10
CA ALA A 59 12.73 1.87 14.66
C ALA A 59 11.48 2.35 13.89
N LEU A 60 10.28 1.92 14.30
CA LEU A 60 9.01 2.37 13.70
C LEU A 60 8.76 3.86 13.91
N GLY A 61 9.18 4.43 15.04
CA GLY A 61 9.01 5.85 15.34
C GLY A 61 9.73 6.77 14.35
N ALA A 62 10.93 6.40 13.90
CA ALA A 62 11.69 7.16 12.91
C ALA A 62 11.20 6.90 11.47
N VAL A 63 10.82 5.65 11.17
CA VAL A 63 10.41 5.21 9.83
C VAL A 63 9.25 6.04 9.27
N GLY A 64 8.26 6.41 10.10
CA GLY A 64 7.10 7.18 9.62
C GLY A 64 7.48 8.48 8.92
N GLY A 65 8.40 9.26 9.49
CA GLY A 65 8.86 10.50 8.89
C GLY A 65 9.66 10.29 7.59
N HIS A 66 10.41 9.20 7.49
CA HIS A 66 11.13 8.82 6.27
C HIS A 66 10.18 8.37 5.16
N ILE A 67 9.13 7.61 5.51
CA ILE A 67 8.07 7.24 4.58
C ILE A 67 7.37 8.48 4.06
N ASP A 68 6.93 9.37 4.94
CA ASP A 68 6.20 10.59 4.55
C ASP A 68 7.03 11.48 3.62
N ARG A 69 8.34 11.59 3.87
CA ARG A 69 9.25 12.36 3.02
C ARG A 69 9.31 11.87 1.58
N ALA A 70 9.12 10.58 1.34
CA ALA A 70 9.10 10.01 -0.01
C ALA A 70 7.69 9.94 -0.60
N VAL A 71 6.72 9.51 0.19
CA VAL A 71 5.36 9.22 -0.26
C VAL A 71 4.56 10.49 -0.50
N VAL A 72 4.67 11.52 0.35
CA VAL A 72 3.88 12.75 0.21
C VAL A 72 4.20 13.47 -1.12
N PRO A 73 5.48 13.67 -1.49
CA PRO A 73 5.80 14.27 -2.78
C PRO A 73 5.39 13.38 -3.97
N ALA A 74 5.60 12.06 -3.91
CA ALA A 74 5.17 11.14 -4.96
C ALA A 74 3.64 11.18 -5.16
N ALA A 75 2.87 11.26 -4.07
CA ALA A 75 1.42 11.43 -4.10
C ALA A 75 1.01 12.79 -4.68
N ALA A 76 1.80 13.85 -4.49
CA ALA A 76 1.54 15.15 -5.10
C ALA A 76 1.71 15.09 -6.63
N VAL A 77 2.73 14.40 -7.13
CA VAL A 77 2.91 14.16 -8.58
C VAL A 77 1.72 13.39 -9.15
N LEU A 78 1.26 12.34 -8.47
CA LEU A 78 0.09 11.56 -8.88
C LEU A 78 -1.18 12.43 -8.94
N LYS A 79 -1.39 13.33 -7.98
CA LYS A 79 -2.53 14.26 -8.00
C LYS A 79 -2.51 15.20 -9.21
N VAL A 80 -1.33 15.66 -9.63
CA VAL A 80 -1.21 16.47 -10.85
C VAL A 80 -1.53 15.64 -12.08
N PHE A 81 -1.05 14.40 -12.15
CA PHE A 81 -1.41 13.46 -13.20
C PHE A 81 -2.92 13.21 -13.30
N ASP A 82 -3.60 13.02 -12.16
CA ASP A 82 -5.06 12.89 -12.11
C ASP A 82 -5.77 14.17 -12.58
N ALA A 83 -5.24 15.34 -12.23
CA ALA A 83 -5.79 16.62 -12.68
C ALA A 83 -5.66 16.81 -14.20
N ILE A 84 -4.56 16.36 -14.81
CA ILE A 84 -4.38 16.39 -16.27
C ILE A 84 -5.43 15.54 -16.96
N HIS A 85 -5.69 14.32 -16.46
CA HIS A 85 -6.76 13.47 -16.99
C HIS A 85 -8.15 14.12 -16.86
N GLY A 86 -8.35 14.97 -15.86
CA GLY A 86 -9.56 15.79 -15.73
C GLY A 86 -9.64 16.91 -16.77
N LEU A 87 -8.50 17.53 -17.09
CA LEU A 87 -8.39 18.60 -18.10
C LEU A 87 -8.61 18.06 -19.51
N GLU A 88 -8.06 16.88 -19.85
CA GLU A 88 -8.27 16.21 -21.14
C GLU A 88 -9.75 15.95 -21.43
N LYS A 89 -10.52 15.56 -20.41
CA LYS A 89 -11.97 15.35 -20.52
C LYS A 89 -12.76 16.65 -20.72
N SER A 90 -12.15 17.78 -20.36
CA SER A 90 -12.79 19.10 -20.39
C SER A 90 -12.41 19.90 -21.65
N LEU A 91 -11.66 19.30 -22.57
CA LEU A 91 -11.22 19.96 -23.81
C LEU A 91 -12.44 20.44 -24.61
N SER A 92 -12.53 21.75 -24.84
CA SER A 92 -13.58 22.37 -25.65
C SER A 92 -13.39 22.05 -27.12
N ASP A 93 -14.45 22.06 -27.92
CA ASP A 93 -14.31 21.90 -29.36
C ASP A 93 -13.60 23.13 -29.95
N PRO A 94 -12.44 22.95 -30.63
CA PRO A 94 -11.68 24.05 -31.23
C PRO A 94 -12.48 24.85 -32.27
N GLN A 95 -13.54 24.29 -32.87
CA GLN A 95 -14.43 25.03 -33.78
C GLN A 95 -15.37 25.98 -33.05
N SER A 96 -15.63 25.75 -31.75
CA SER A 96 -16.59 26.51 -30.95
C SER A 96 -15.94 27.58 -30.07
N ASP A 97 -14.74 27.33 -29.53
CA ASP A 97 -14.00 28.25 -28.66
C ASP A 97 -12.49 28.04 -28.81
N LEU A 98 -11.92 28.59 -29.89
CA LEU A 98 -10.50 28.51 -30.18
C LEU A 98 -9.61 29.14 -29.07
N PRO A 99 -9.93 30.33 -28.50
CA PRO A 99 -9.16 30.87 -27.38
C PRO A 99 -9.20 29.99 -26.13
N GLY A 100 -10.36 29.42 -25.78
CA GLY A 100 -10.49 28.49 -24.65
C GLY A 100 -9.70 27.20 -24.87
N TYR A 101 -9.76 26.64 -26.08
CA TYR A 101 -8.98 25.47 -26.47
C TYR A 101 -7.47 25.70 -26.32
N LEU A 102 -6.95 26.79 -26.89
CA LEU A 102 -5.52 27.14 -26.79
C LEU A 102 -5.08 27.40 -25.34
N GLY A 103 -5.93 28.03 -24.53
CA GLY A 103 -5.68 28.23 -23.10
C GLY A 103 -5.57 26.91 -22.32
N MET A 104 -6.40 25.91 -22.64
CA MET A 104 -6.32 24.57 -22.03
C MET A 104 -5.11 23.78 -22.52
N LEU A 105 -4.78 23.85 -23.81
CA LEU A 105 -3.60 23.21 -24.37
C LEU A 105 -2.33 23.69 -23.67
N LYS A 106 -2.20 25.00 -23.43
CA LYS A 106 -1.08 25.58 -22.70
C LYS A 106 -0.96 25.06 -21.27
N ARG A 107 -2.09 24.94 -20.54
CA ARG A 107 -2.10 24.38 -19.17
C ARG A 107 -1.68 22.91 -19.17
N LEU A 108 -2.08 22.16 -20.19
CA LEU A 108 -1.72 20.75 -20.34
C LEU A 108 -0.23 20.60 -20.63
N GLU A 109 0.34 21.45 -21.50
CA GLU A 109 1.78 21.54 -21.75
C GLU A 109 2.57 21.86 -20.47
N GLU A 110 2.13 22.87 -19.70
CA GLU A 110 2.75 23.24 -18.42
C GLU A 110 2.71 22.08 -17.40
N ALA A 111 1.59 21.36 -17.34
CA ALA A 111 1.43 20.23 -16.44
C ALA A 111 2.26 19.00 -16.87
N LEU A 112 2.37 18.73 -18.17
CA LEU A 112 3.26 17.69 -18.70
C LEU A 112 4.74 18.01 -18.43
N LYS A 113 5.14 19.28 -18.56
CA LYS A 113 6.48 19.72 -18.18
C LYS A 113 6.75 19.48 -16.69
N PHE A 114 5.80 19.84 -15.83
CA PHE A 114 5.90 19.55 -14.39
C PHE A 114 6.06 18.05 -14.12
N LEU A 115 5.26 17.19 -14.76
CA LEU A 115 5.40 15.74 -14.59
C LEU A 115 6.78 15.24 -15.01
N ARG A 116 7.27 15.64 -16.19
CA ARG A 116 8.59 15.27 -16.68
C ARG A 116 9.71 15.64 -15.70
N GLU A 117 9.60 16.81 -15.08
CA GLU A 117 10.61 17.31 -14.13
C GLU A 117 10.52 16.64 -12.74
N ASN A 118 9.35 16.12 -12.35
CA ASN A 118 9.12 15.63 -10.98
C ASN A 118 8.97 14.11 -10.87
N CYS A 119 8.65 13.39 -11.95
CA CYS A 119 8.50 11.93 -11.94
C CYS A 119 9.83 11.23 -11.56
N GLY A 120 10.95 11.64 -12.15
CA GLY A 120 12.26 11.08 -11.80
C GLY A 120 12.64 11.28 -10.34
N MET A 121 12.40 12.48 -9.80
CA MET A 121 12.61 12.75 -8.38
C MET A 121 11.68 11.91 -7.49
N ALA A 122 10.41 11.74 -7.88
CA ALA A 122 9.47 10.90 -7.15
C ALA A 122 9.91 9.43 -7.14
N ILE A 123 10.37 8.91 -8.27
CA ILE A 123 10.92 7.55 -8.38
C ILE A 123 12.17 7.40 -7.51
N GLN A 124 13.06 8.40 -7.52
CA GLN A 124 14.26 8.42 -6.67
C GLN A 124 13.88 8.39 -5.18
N TRP A 125 12.95 9.25 -4.73
CA TRP A 125 12.52 9.26 -3.33
C TRP A 125 11.90 7.93 -2.90
N LEU A 126 11.12 7.29 -3.79
CA LEU A 126 10.58 5.94 -3.56
C LEU A 126 11.69 4.87 -3.53
N ALA A 127 12.73 4.99 -4.33
CA ALA A 127 13.89 4.10 -4.27
C ALA A 127 14.63 4.25 -2.94
N ASP A 128 14.93 5.49 -2.55
CA ASP A 128 15.68 5.82 -1.34
C ASP A 128 14.97 5.30 -0.07
N ILE A 129 13.62 5.42 0.01
CA ILE A 129 12.88 4.87 1.17
C ILE A 129 12.88 3.34 1.16
N VAL A 130 12.80 2.68 0.00
CA VAL A 130 12.83 1.22 -0.07
C VAL A 130 14.20 0.69 0.38
N GLU A 131 15.28 1.36 0.00
CA GLU A 131 16.64 1.06 0.48
C GLU A 131 16.76 1.29 1.99
N TYR A 132 16.26 2.42 2.49
CA TYR A 132 16.23 2.70 3.93
C TYR A 132 15.48 1.62 4.73
N LEU A 133 14.32 1.17 4.24
CA LEU A 133 13.53 0.12 4.90
C LEU A 133 14.27 -1.22 4.95
N GLU A 134 15.07 -1.54 3.94
CA GLU A 134 15.90 -2.74 3.88
C GLU A 134 17.09 -2.65 4.85
N ASP A 135 17.84 -1.53 4.80
CA ASP A 135 19.02 -1.31 5.64
C ASP A 135 18.72 -1.38 7.14
N HIS A 136 17.50 -0.99 7.52
CA HIS A 136 17.04 -0.98 8.91
C HIS A 136 16.20 -2.21 9.27
N ASN A 137 16.09 -3.20 8.38
CA ASN A 137 15.30 -4.44 8.57
C ASN A 137 13.87 -4.15 9.08
N VAL A 138 13.24 -3.14 8.49
CA VAL A 138 11.95 -2.60 8.96
C VAL A 138 10.80 -3.49 8.52
N ALA A 139 10.95 -4.16 7.38
CA ALA A 139 9.95 -5.04 6.81
C ALA A 139 10.57 -6.35 6.30
N ASP A 140 9.73 -7.35 6.05
CA ASP A 140 10.18 -8.64 5.57
C ASP A 140 10.73 -8.59 4.13
N ASP A 141 11.70 -9.46 3.84
CA ASP A 141 12.39 -9.50 2.54
C ASP A 141 11.43 -9.65 1.34
N LYS A 142 10.31 -10.36 1.53
CA LYS A 142 9.31 -10.55 0.47
C LYS A 142 8.59 -9.23 0.15
N PHE A 143 8.28 -8.43 1.16
CA PHE A 143 7.70 -7.11 0.97
C PHE A 143 8.71 -6.14 0.34
N ILE A 144 9.94 -6.07 0.86
CA ILE A 144 11.01 -5.21 0.31
C ILE A 144 11.30 -5.57 -1.15
N SER A 145 11.44 -6.85 -1.48
CA SER A 145 11.67 -7.29 -2.86
C SER A 145 10.48 -6.97 -3.79
N GLY A 146 9.25 -6.97 -3.27
CA GLY A 146 8.07 -6.49 -3.99
C GLY A 146 8.16 -4.99 -4.30
N LEU A 147 8.51 -4.17 -3.31
CA LEU A 147 8.67 -2.72 -3.48
C LEU A 147 9.80 -2.40 -4.47
N LYS A 148 10.95 -3.06 -4.35
CA LYS A 148 12.08 -2.92 -5.30
C LYS A 148 11.68 -3.24 -6.73
N LYS A 149 10.89 -4.30 -6.95
CA LYS A 149 10.36 -4.63 -8.28
C LYS A 149 9.45 -3.52 -8.81
N GLY A 150 8.59 -2.95 -7.96
CA GLY A 150 7.74 -1.81 -8.31
C GLY A 150 8.55 -0.57 -8.71
N VAL A 151 9.52 -0.17 -7.89
CA VAL A 151 10.42 0.96 -8.19
C VAL A 151 11.21 0.72 -9.48
N LYS A 152 11.76 -0.49 -9.67
CA LYS A 152 12.49 -0.85 -10.88
C LYS A 152 11.60 -0.74 -12.13
N TYR A 153 10.35 -1.19 -12.04
CA TYR A 153 9.39 -1.05 -13.12
C TYR A 153 9.16 0.42 -13.48
N LEU A 154 9.04 1.32 -12.49
CA LEU A 154 8.91 2.76 -12.75
C LEU A 154 10.15 3.35 -13.42
N GLN A 155 11.35 2.96 -12.98
CA GLN A 155 12.62 3.39 -13.59
C GLN A 155 12.74 2.91 -15.06
N GLU A 156 12.29 1.69 -15.34
CA GLU A 156 12.26 1.15 -16.70
C GLU A 156 11.27 1.91 -17.59
N LEU A 157 10.13 2.35 -17.05
CA LEU A 157 9.18 3.20 -17.77
C LEU A 157 9.77 4.58 -18.08
N GLU A 158 10.39 5.23 -17.10
CA GLU A 158 11.01 6.56 -17.28
C GLU A 158 12.15 6.52 -18.32
N ALA A 159 13.05 5.53 -18.21
CA ALA A 159 14.13 5.34 -19.19
C ALA A 159 13.60 4.92 -20.58
N GLY A 160 12.43 4.30 -20.63
CA GLY A 160 11.70 3.95 -21.85
C GLY A 160 11.11 5.18 -22.55
N GLU A 161 10.57 6.14 -21.80
CA GLU A 161 10.06 7.44 -22.32
C GLU A 161 11.18 8.31 -22.92
N GLU A 162 12.43 8.13 -22.48
CA GLU A 162 13.59 8.84 -23.06
C GLU A 162 14.01 8.27 -24.43
N LYS A 163 13.64 7.01 -24.73
CA LYS A 163 13.99 6.30 -25.99
C LYS A 163 12.81 6.13 -26.95
N GLY A 164 11.61 5.98 -26.41
CA GLY A 164 10.38 6.10 -27.16
C GLY A 164 10.02 7.57 -27.19
N HIS A 165 10.22 8.23 -28.35
CA HIS A 165 9.34 9.32 -28.71
C HIS A 165 7.93 8.89 -28.30
N LEU A 166 7.38 9.51 -27.26
CA LEU A 166 5.96 9.45 -27.00
C LEU A 166 5.36 9.80 -28.35
N GLU A 167 4.76 8.79 -28.98
CA GLU A 167 4.04 8.90 -30.23
C GLU A 167 2.95 9.93 -29.95
N GLY A 168 3.30 11.19 -30.18
CA GLY A 168 2.47 12.37 -30.00
C GLY A 168 1.42 12.36 -31.09
N GLY A 169 0.56 11.34 -31.04
CA GLY A 169 -0.66 11.30 -31.80
C GLY A 169 -1.40 12.60 -31.54
N LEU A 170 -1.71 13.28 -32.63
CA LEU A 170 -2.38 14.58 -32.79
C LEU A 170 -1.55 15.87 -32.91
N LEU A 171 -0.21 15.88 -32.86
CA LEU A 171 0.54 17.13 -33.15
C LEU A 171 1.40 17.10 -34.43
N GLU A 172 1.65 15.94 -35.04
CA GLU A 172 2.43 15.87 -36.29
C GLU A 172 1.62 16.25 -37.56
N VAL A 173 0.30 16.42 -37.45
CA VAL A 173 -0.55 16.82 -38.59
C VAL A 173 -0.56 18.34 -38.81
N GLY A 174 -0.17 19.13 -37.81
CA GLY A 174 -0.17 20.60 -37.90
C GLY A 174 0.97 21.18 -38.73
N GLU A 175 2.13 20.51 -38.80
CA GLU A 175 3.32 21.04 -39.48
C GLU A 175 3.48 20.58 -40.94
N ARG A 176 2.56 19.76 -41.48
CA ARG A 176 2.55 19.37 -42.90
C ARG A 176 1.52 20.10 -43.76
N VAL A 177 0.80 21.10 -43.23
CA VAL A 177 -0.17 21.92 -43.99
C VAL A 177 0.14 23.43 -43.91
N SER A 178 1.40 23.81 -44.05
CA SER A 178 1.82 25.14 -44.51
C SER A 178 3.22 25.04 -45.11
N PRO A 179 3.31 24.92 -46.44
CA PRO A 179 3.58 26.13 -47.23
C PRO A 179 2.82 26.11 -48.56
N ALA A 180 1.67 26.77 -48.62
CA ALA A 180 0.98 27.04 -49.89
C ALA A 180 0.30 28.42 -49.92
N PHE A 181 0.76 29.36 -49.10
CA PHE A 181 0.44 30.78 -49.25
C PHE A 181 1.72 31.58 -49.07
N ASP A 182 2.51 31.64 -50.14
CA ASP A 182 3.24 32.85 -50.47
C ASP A 182 3.55 32.84 -51.98
N ARG A 183 3.01 33.87 -52.65
CA ARG A 183 3.05 34.27 -54.07
C ARG A 183 1.89 33.84 -54.96
#